data_AF-F9F9K3-F1
#
_entry.id   AF-F9F9K3-F1
#
_cell.length_a   1.000
_cell.length_b   1.000
_cell.length_c   1.000
_cell.angle_alpha   90.00
_cell.angle_beta   90.00
_cell.angle_gamma   90.00
#
_symmetry.space_group_name_H-M   'P 1'
#
loop_
_entity.id
_entity.type
_entity.pdbx_description
1 polymer ?
#
loop_
_entity_poly.entity_id
_entity_poly.type
_entity_poly.pdbx_seq_one_letter_code
_entity_poly.pdbx_strand_id
1 'polypeptide(L)'
;MDFVVYFVKTTEAGRRRRGEAGGIKGLTQAGLVRTPVACQTLFHRTRCRYFIVKARKVHEEIEESPSGSDAGSDATNMGPAFTQPRLEDIINLQLAQQEIENSAISNQTGFNISFLSSDPRHQSQWLRVTEWPRFLEPHKQELPQVAALVSLPNLAKSYELGSPGSSEILLSILLDSLSRVITRSRSSLQDGTLDDFDQHRLNSFIAGRSSRKPLIHNLREDTYKKYSRVLQHLMCYIFRLAWLKRGPKLHYRLTEGQAVAMMDAVHTASEMSGASGDGQNPDHAEEIRKRLDDKCLILMVSLLDLKLYGDVYDGIVVSFLAVMGIRQDVTSSNAQKLSDAAEFTPKLSALIKMGQLLVAERALLAVELDEADVPAYALEEMQDRFMTKDARSPISWSLKLRAYGKAVKDNTTSLGYIMWSDDNEILSYKKMRFSMTGLRDLVSAEVEVAQNQLADLLLVPPDTERKHIVPQVSLRSVVDDPSEGAPGWNFTCHPQNEVLHGHRRWILDRILKEAFLLFYS
;
A
#
# COMPACT_ATOMS: atom_id res chain seq x y z
N MET A 1 12.98 -39.86 10.47
CA MET A 1 13.02 -39.54 9.02
C MET A 1 13.14 -38.03 8.92
N ASP A 2 14.29 -37.59 8.43
CA ASP A 2 14.65 -36.17 8.32
C ASP A 2 13.75 -35.46 7.32
N PHE A 3 13.09 -34.39 7.76
CA PHE A 3 12.36 -33.49 6.88
C PHE A 3 13.31 -32.42 6.36
N VAL A 4 13.90 -32.66 5.19
CA VAL A 4 14.60 -31.63 4.43
C VAL A 4 13.55 -30.80 3.69
N VAL A 5 13.29 -29.59 4.17
CA VAL A 5 12.41 -28.62 3.48
C VAL A 5 13.26 -27.78 2.53
N TYR A 6 13.12 -28.02 1.22
CA TYR A 6 13.69 -27.15 0.20
C TYR A 6 12.82 -25.91 0.02
N PHE A 7 13.38 -24.73 0.24
CA PHE A 7 12.78 -23.47 -0.22
C PHE A 7 13.29 -23.14 -1.62
N VAL A 8 12.51 -23.49 -2.65
CA VAL A 8 12.76 -22.99 -4.00
C VAL A 8 12.09 -21.62 -4.14
N LYS A 9 12.90 -20.59 -4.35
CA LYS A 9 12.44 -19.24 -4.67
C LYS A 9 11.99 -19.20 -6.14
N THR A 10 10.69 -19.32 -6.39
CA THR A 10 10.13 -19.06 -7.72
C THR A 10 9.86 -17.57 -7.89
N THR A 11 10.58 -16.97 -8.84
CA THR A 11 10.33 -15.62 -9.35
C THR A 11 9.13 -15.64 -10.29
N GLU A 12 7.92 -15.48 -9.78
CA GLU A 12 6.80 -14.98 -10.59
C GLU A 12 5.72 -14.33 -9.72
N ALA A 13 5.30 -13.14 -10.13
CA ALA A 13 4.52 -12.21 -9.34
C ALA A 13 3.01 -12.52 -9.40
N GLY A 14 2.46 -13.04 -8.30
CA GLY A 14 1.02 -13.17 -8.04
C GLY A 14 0.61 -12.41 -6.78
N ARG A 15 -0.44 -11.57 -6.90
CA ARG A 15 -1.00 -10.62 -5.92
C ARG A 15 -1.06 -11.10 -4.45
N ARG A 16 -0.42 -10.35 -3.54
CA ARG A 16 -0.80 -10.27 -2.12
C ARG A 16 -1.75 -9.07 -1.91
N ARG A 17 -2.96 -9.32 -1.40
CA ARG A 17 -3.68 -8.35 -0.55
C ARG A 17 -3.22 -8.60 0.89
N ARG A 18 -2.85 -7.55 1.62
CA ARG A 18 -2.68 -7.47 3.09
C ARG A 18 -4.03 -6.93 3.62
N GLY A 19 -4.69 -7.44 4.67
CA GLY A 19 -4.17 -7.83 5.99
C GLY A 19 -3.73 -6.55 6.72
N GLU A 20 -4.25 -6.13 7.87
CA GLU A 20 -4.55 -6.84 9.14
C GLU A 20 -5.33 -5.84 10.05
N ALA A 21 -6.07 -6.14 11.11
CA ALA A 21 -6.29 -7.32 11.94
C ALA A 21 -7.71 -7.24 12.56
N GLY A 22 -8.16 -8.37 13.10
CA GLY A 22 -9.55 -8.63 13.44
C GLY A 22 -10.03 -9.70 12.48
N GLY A 23 -10.05 -10.94 12.94
CA GLY A 23 -10.41 -12.10 12.13
C GLY A 23 -11.76 -11.95 11.41
N ILE A 24 -12.09 -12.95 10.61
CA ILE A 24 -13.23 -13.03 9.68
C ILE A 24 -14.58 -12.53 10.27
N LYS A 25 -14.75 -12.54 11.60
CA LYS A 25 -15.90 -11.95 12.33
C LYS A 25 -16.04 -10.42 12.20
N GLY A 26 -14.97 -9.62 12.27
CA GLY A 26 -15.08 -8.15 12.26
C GLY A 26 -15.48 -7.57 10.89
N LEU A 27 -15.11 -8.25 9.80
CA LEU A 27 -15.42 -7.84 8.43
C LEU A 27 -16.86 -8.17 8.01
N THR A 28 -17.48 -9.13 8.69
CA THR A 28 -18.87 -9.55 8.45
C THR A 28 -19.87 -8.61 9.16
N GLN A 29 -19.47 -8.07 10.31
CA GLN A 29 -20.27 -7.17 11.14
C GLN A 29 -20.35 -5.73 10.57
N ALA A 30 -19.37 -5.32 9.76
CA ALA A 30 -19.28 -3.97 9.18
C ALA A 30 -19.91 -3.81 7.78
N GLY A 31 -20.57 -4.84 7.23
CA GLY A 31 -21.30 -4.76 5.95
C GLY A 31 -20.46 -4.50 4.69
N LEU A 32 -19.13 -4.48 4.80
CA LEU A 32 -18.17 -4.13 3.74
C LEU A 32 -17.84 -5.28 2.78
N VAL A 33 -18.36 -6.48 3.03
CA VAL A 33 -18.30 -7.64 2.12
C VAL A 33 -19.70 -8.22 1.98
N ARG A 34 -20.21 -8.24 0.74
CA ARG A 34 -21.24 -9.21 0.34
C ARG A 34 -20.57 -10.31 -0.46
N THR A 35 -20.44 -11.51 0.13
CA THR A 35 -20.15 -12.82 -0.52
C THR A 35 -18.72 -12.96 -1.12
N PRO A 36 -18.21 -14.12 -1.61
CA PRO A 36 -18.36 -15.56 -1.33
C PRO A 36 -16.99 -16.20 -0.93
N VAL A 37 -16.95 -17.48 -0.54
CA VAL A 37 -15.66 -18.20 -0.33
C VAL A 37 -15.07 -18.61 -1.69
N ALA A 38 -13.78 -18.34 -1.92
CA ALA A 38 -13.06 -18.74 -3.13
C ALA A 38 -11.85 -19.61 -2.77
N CYS A 39 -11.78 -20.84 -3.31
CA CYS A 39 -10.59 -21.69 -3.22
C CYS A 39 -9.60 -21.30 -4.33
N GLN A 40 -8.35 -21.00 -3.95
CA GLN A 40 -7.24 -20.74 -4.88
C GLN A 40 -6.35 -21.98 -4.95
N THR A 41 -6.21 -22.61 -6.12
CA THR A 41 -5.28 -23.73 -6.32
C THR A 41 -3.83 -23.26 -6.35
N LEU A 42 -2.95 -24.07 -5.74
CA LEU A 42 -1.50 -23.96 -5.77
C LEU A 42 -1.02 -24.56 -7.10
N PHE A 43 -0.60 -23.73 -8.06
CA PHE A 43 0.58 -23.88 -8.96
C PHE A 43 0.50 -22.94 -10.18
N HIS A 44 1.64 -22.82 -10.86
CA HIS A 44 2.12 -21.70 -11.67
C HIS A 44 1.53 -21.69 -13.11
N ARG A 45 0.62 -20.75 -13.44
CA ARG A 45 0.54 -19.99 -14.73
C ARG A 45 -0.74 -19.13 -14.86
N THR A 46 -0.74 -18.31 -15.91
CA THR A 46 -1.25 -16.92 -16.01
C THR A 46 -2.75 -16.69 -16.28
N ARG A 47 -3.67 -17.66 -16.13
CA ARG A 47 -5.11 -17.40 -16.33
C ARG A 47 -5.99 -18.17 -15.34
N CYS A 48 -6.45 -17.48 -14.29
CA CYS A 48 -7.50 -17.98 -13.39
C CYS A 48 -8.86 -17.36 -13.75
N ARG A 49 -9.91 -18.18 -13.86
CA ARG A 49 -11.33 -17.74 -13.86
C ARG A 49 -11.98 -18.20 -12.54
N TYR A 50 -12.84 -17.36 -11.96
CA TYR A 50 -13.50 -17.59 -10.67
C TYR A 50 -14.99 -17.87 -10.86
N PHE A 51 -15.58 -18.73 -10.03
CA PHE A 51 -17.04 -18.86 -9.87
C PHE A 51 -17.43 -18.50 -8.43
N ILE A 52 -18.56 -17.83 -8.28
CA ILE A 52 -19.07 -17.30 -7.00
C ILE A 52 -20.05 -18.32 -6.38
N VAL A 53 -19.80 -18.76 -5.14
CA VAL A 53 -20.75 -19.58 -4.36
C VAL A 53 -21.16 -18.83 -3.09
N LYS A 54 -22.44 -18.44 -2.99
CA LYS A 54 -22.97 -17.70 -1.82
C LYS A 54 -23.33 -18.66 -0.69
N ALA A 55 -22.86 -18.39 0.53
CA ALA A 55 -23.32 -19.07 1.74
C ALA A 55 -24.65 -18.47 2.24
N ARG A 56 -25.54 -19.31 2.76
CA ARG A 56 -26.87 -18.93 3.29
C ARG A 56 -26.72 -18.19 4.62
N LYS A 57 -27.51 -17.13 4.83
CA LYS A 57 -27.65 -16.47 6.14
C LYS A 57 -28.76 -17.18 6.92
N VAL A 58 -28.47 -17.68 8.11
CA VAL A 58 -29.51 -18.08 9.07
C VAL A 58 -30.08 -16.80 9.68
N HIS A 59 -31.38 -16.57 9.49
CA HIS A 59 -32.14 -15.53 10.19
C HIS A 59 -32.59 -16.09 11.54
N GLU A 60 -32.19 -15.47 12.65
CA GLU A 60 -32.92 -15.58 13.91
C GLU A 60 -33.92 -14.43 13.96
N GLU A 61 -35.19 -14.75 13.75
CA GLU A 61 -36.32 -13.88 14.06
C GLU A 61 -36.66 -14.08 15.56
N ILE A 62 -36.55 -13.01 16.34
CA ILE A 62 -37.19 -12.92 17.66
C ILE A 62 -38.40 -12.01 17.45
N GLU A 63 -39.58 -12.62 17.32
CA GLU A 63 -40.87 -11.92 17.51
C GLU A 63 -41.12 -11.73 19.01
N GLU A 64 -41.37 -10.48 19.39
CA GLU A 64 -41.91 -10.10 20.69
C GLU A 64 -43.40 -10.46 20.80
N SER A 65 -43.79 -11.00 21.97
CA SER A 65 -44.99 -10.67 22.78
C SER A 65 -45.69 -11.94 23.35
N PRO A 66 -46.52 -11.83 24.41
CA PRO A 66 -46.20 -11.35 25.75
C PRO A 66 -46.72 -12.30 26.88
N SER A 67 -46.25 -12.07 28.11
CA SER A 67 -46.92 -12.33 29.41
C SER A 67 -47.45 -13.73 29.75
N GLY A 68 -47.02 -14.26 30.90
CA GLY A 68 -47.69 -15.38 31.58
C GLY A 68 -46.95 -15.85 32.82
N SER A 69 -47.48 -15.51 33.98
CA SER A 69 -47.01 -15.74 35.34
C SER A 69 -46.91 -17.21 35.78
N ASP A 70 -46.07 -17.37 36.81
CA ASP A 70 -46.28 -18.15 38.04
C ASP A 70 -45.56 -19.49 38.29
N ALA A 71 -44.88 -19.46 39.44
CA ALA A 71 -44.75 -20.46 40.49
C ALA A 71 -43.71 -21.60 40.37
N GLY A 72 -42.75 -21.58 41.30
CA GLY A 72 -42.48 -22.74 42.17
C GLY A 72 -41.07 -23.31 42.16
N SER A 73 -40.30 -22.97 43.23
CA SER A 73 -39.32 -23.78 43.98
C SER A 73 -38.72 -25.04 43.32
N ASP A 74 -37.41 -25.26 43.31
CA ASP A 74 -36.60 -25.44 44.52
C ASP A 74 -35.09 -25.34 44.23
N ALA A 75 -34.36 -24.91 45.25
CA ALA A 75 -32.92 -24.67 45.23
C ALA A 75 -32.09 -25.95 45.31
N THR A 76 -30.98 -26.01 44.57
CA THR A 76 -29.74 -26.62 45.09
C THR A 76 -28.51 -25.97 44.47
N ASN A 77 -27.63 -25.50 45.36
CA ASN A 77 -26.38 -24.80 45.09
C ASN A 77 -25.43 -25.56 44.15
N MET A 78 -24.92 -24.88 43.12
CA MET A 78 -23.56 -25.03 42.60
C MET A 78 -23.06 -23.63 42.21
N GLY A 79 -21.87 -23.26 42.68
CA GLY A 79 -21.30 -21.92 42.58
C GLY A 79 -21.05 -21.42 41.15
N PRO A 80 -20.61 -20.16 40.98
CA PRO A 80 -20.46 -19.57 39.65
C PRO A 80 -19.34 -20.31 38.92
N ALA A 81 -19.69 -20.99 37.83
CA ALA A 81 -18.74 -21.42 36.83
C ALA A 81 -18.08 -20.16 36.28
N PHE A 82 -16.84 -19.91 36.72
CA PHE A 82 -15.95 -18.95 36.08
C PHE A 82 -15.80 -19.36 34.61
N THR A 83 -16.52 -18.68 33.73
CA THR A 83 -16.22 -18.70 32.29
C THR A 83 -14.82 -18.16 32.11
N GLN A 84 -13.86 -19.07 31.85
CA GLN A 84 -12.53 -18.67 31.42
C GLN A 84 -12.64 -17.85 30.13
N PRO A 85 -12.00 -16.68 30.04
CA PRO A 85 -11.99 -15.88 28.82
C PRO A 85 -11.37 -16.68 27.67
N ARG A 86 -11.94 -16.60 26.47
CA ARG A 86 -11.41 -17.28 25.29
C ARG A 86 -10.02 -16.74 24.98
N LEU A 87 -9.12 -17.61 24.54
CA LEU A 87 -7.72 -17.26 24.25
C LEU A 87 -7.60 -16.12 23.24
N GLU A 88 -8.56 -16.02 22.31
CA GLU A 88 -8.69 -14.91 21.35
C GLU A 88 -8.93 -13.56 22.06
N ASP A 89 -9.74 -13.52 23.12
CA ASP A 89 -10.03 -12.30 23.88
C ASP A 89 -8.81 -11.88 24.71
N ILE A 90 -8.06 -12.86 25.25
CA ILE A 90 -6.79 -12.61 25.95
C ILE A 90 -5.73 -12.08 24.97
N ILE A 91 -5.61 -12.67 23.78
CA ILE A 91 -4.68 -12.26 22.73
C ILE A 91 -5.05 -10.86 22.19
N ASN A 92 -6.33 -10.58 21.97
CA ASN A 92 -6.78 -9.27 21.48
C ASN A 92 -6.63 -8.18 22.54
N LEU A 93 -6.91 -8.49 23.82
CA LEU A 93 -6.72 -7.56 24.93
C LEU A 93 -5.22 -7.29 25.17
N GLN A 94 -4.37 -8.32 25.04
CA GLN A 94 -2.91 -8.15 25.08
C GLN A 94 -2.39 -7.38 23.86
N LEU A 95 -2.90 -7.62 22.65
CA LEU A 95 -2.53 -6.85 21.46
C LEU A 95 -2.94 -5.37 21.58
N ALA A 96 -4.11 -5.07 22.13
CA ALA A 96 -4.59 -3.70 22.33
C ALA A 96 -3.81 -2.96 23.45
N GLN A 97 -3.55 -3.63 24.58
CA GLN A 97 -2.74 -3.07 25.67
C GLN A 97 -1.28 -2.89 25.23
N GLN A 98 -0.77 -3.79 24.40
CA GLN A 98 0.61 -3.77 23.93
C GLN A 98 0.80 -2.87 22.70
N GLU A 99 -0.22 -2.50 21.92
CA GLU A 99 -0.13 -1.39 20.95
C GLU A 99 0.10 -0.05 21.65
N ILE A 100 -0.47 0.13 22.85
CA ILE A 100 -0.26 1.30 23.71
C ILE A 100 1.16 1.28 24.31
N GLU A 101 1.67 0.13 24.78
CA GLU A 101 3.05 -0.01 25.31
C GLU A 101 4.15 -0.13 24.23
N ASN A 102 3.84 -0.62 23.03
CA ASN A 102 4.80 -0.76 21.92
C ASN A 102 5.23 0.58 21.33
N SER A 103 4.46 1.64 21.58
CA SER A 103 4.89 3.03 21.33
C SER A 103 6.06 3.43 22.24
N ALA A 104 6.31 2.72 23.35
CA ALA A 104 7.36 3.02 24.32
C ALA A 104 8.57 2.06 24.31
N ILE A 105 8.41 0.78 23.94
CA ILE A 105 9.43 -0.27 24.19
C ILE A 105 10.25 -0.69 22.94
N SER A 106 9.98 -0.15 21.75
CA SER A 106 10.74 -0.50 20.53
C SER A 106 12.23 -0.05 20.52
N ASN A 107 12.72 0.54 21.61
CA ASN A 107 13.99 1.27 21.66
C ASN A 107 15.20 0.49 22.20
N GLN A 108 15.11 -0.80 22.56
CA GLN A 108 16.22 -1.45 23.31
C GLN A 108 16.99 -2.59 22.64
N THR A 109 16.60 -3.12 21.47
CA THR A 109 17.32 -4.28 20.87
C THR A 109 17.65 -4.17 19.38
N GLY A 110 17.52 -2.99 18.79
CA GLY A 110 18.09 -2.74 17.46
C GLY A 110 19.61 -2.57 17.58
N PHE A 111 20.39 -3.46 16.96
CA PHE A 111 21.82 -3.21 16.70
C PHE A 111 22.01 -1.75 16.27
N ASN A 112 22.78 -1.01 17.07
CA ASN A 112 23.11 0.39 16.82
C ASN A 112 24.01 0.48 15.57
N ILE A 113 23.40 0.47 14.38
CA ILE A 113 24.08 0.90 13.16
C ILE A 113 24.18 2.41 13.27
N SER A 114 25.34 2.87 13.73
CA SER A 114 25.64 4.29 13.88
C SER A 114 25.44 5.00 12.54
N PHE A 115 24.63 6.05 12.67
CA PHE A 115 24.45 7.17 11.77
C PHE A 115 25.77 7.68 11.28
N LEU A 116 25.89 7.88 9.98
CA LEU A 116 27.00 8.66 9.44
C LEU A 116 28.35 8.12 9.95
N SER A 117 28.46 6.80 10.18
CA SER A 117 29.75 6.20 10.48
C SER A 117 30.67 6.59 9.35
N SER A 118 31.76 7.29 9.68
CA SER A 118 32.77 7.76 8.74
C SER A 118 33.44 6.59 8.02
N ASP A 119 33.26 5.38 8.55
CA ASP A 119 33.77 4.15 7.99
C ASP A 119 32.77 3.55 6.96
N PRO A 120 33.12 3.54 5.66
CA PRO A 120 32.28 3.00 4.59
C PRO A 120 31.92 1.52 4.77
N ARG A 121 32.64 0.78 5.63
CA ARG A 121 32.41 -0.65 5.91
C ARG A 121 31.17 -0.91 6.76
N HIS A 122 30.70 0.09 7.49
CA HIS A 122 29.51 -0.01 8.35
C HIS A 122 28.24 0.55 7.69
N GLN A 123 28.34 1.09 6.47
CA GLN A 123 27.20 1.64 5.74
C GLN A 123 26.51 0.58 4.88
N SER A 124 25.18 0.55 4.90
CA SER A 124 24.42 -0.32 4.01
C SER A 124 24.68 0.05 2.54
N GLN A 125 24.68 -0.95 1.65
CA GLN A 125 24.89 -0.72 0.23
C GLN A 125 23.83 0.24 -0.36
N TRP A 126 22.62 0.24 0.23
CA TRP A 126 21.57 1.23 -0.03
C TRP A 126 22.04 2.66 0.22
N LEU A 127 22.59 2.96 1.40
CA LEU A 127 23.05 4.31 1.74
C LEU A 127 24.27 4.74 0.92
N ARG A 128 25.09 3.79 0.47
CA ARG A 128 26.20 4.06 -0.45
C ARG A 128 25.71 4.45 -1.85
N VAL A 129 24.68 3.77 -2.36
CA VAL A 129 24.11 4.06 -3.69
C VAL A 129 23.28 5.33 -3.68
N THR A 130 22.54 5.60 -2.60
CA THR A 130 21.79 6.85 -2.50
C THR A 130 22.71 8.03 -2.23
N GLU A 131 23.84 7.85 -1.57
CA GLU A 131 24.74 8.92 -1.10
C GLU A 131 24.07 9.91 -0.13
N TRP A 132 22.93 9.54 0.49
CA TRP A 132 22.29 10.41 1.50
C TRP A 132 23.22 10.81 2.64
N PRO A 133 24.09 9.92 3.18
CA PRO A 133 25.08 10.31 4.18
C PRO A 133 25.97 11.47 3.71
N ARG A 134 26.51 11.39 2.47
CA ARG A 134 27.37 12.44 1.90
C ARG A 134 26.62 13.78 1.79
N PHE A 135 25.38 13.72 1.30
CA PHE A 135 24.57 14.92 1.09
C PHE A 135 24.11 15.59 2.39
N LEU A 136 23.77 14.79 3.41
CA LEU A 136 23.23 15.28 4.67
C LEU A 136 24.28 15.55 5.75
N GLU A 137 25.52 15.05 5.58
CA GLU A 137 26.64 15.24 6.53
C GLU A 137 26.85 16.72 6.93
N PRO A 138 26.82 17.71 6.01
CA PRO A 138 26.98 19.12 6.37
C PRO A 138 25.89 19.63 7.34
N HIS A 139 24.74 18.96 7.37
CA HIS A 139 23.56 19.33 8.18
C HIS A 139 23.26 18.31 9.28
N LYS A 140 24.21 17.46 9.66
CA LYS A 140 23.99 16.39 10.66
C LYS A 140 23.48 16.89 12.01
N GLN A 141 23.84 18.11 12.41
CA GLN A 141 23.40 18.75 13.65
C GLN A 141 21.99 19.37 13.52
N GLU A 142 21.50 19.55 12.30
CA GLU A 142 20.24 20.22 11.97
C GLU A 142 19.25 19.29 11.24
N LEU A 143 19.45 17.97 11.31
CA LEU A 143 18.59 16.98 10.65
C LEU A 143 17.10 17.09 11.03
N PRO A 144 16.71 17.47 12.27
CA PRO A 144 15.32 17.75 12.58
C PRO A 144 14.75 18.93 11.79
N GLN A 145 15.51 20.02 11.63
CA GLN A 145 15.09 21.16 10.83
C GLN A 145 15.05 20.83 9.34
N VAL A 146 16.01 20.03 8.84
CA VAL A 146 15.99 19.50 7.47
C VAL A 146 14.74 18.65 7.24
N ALA A 147 14.44 17.71 8.14
CA ALA A 147 13.26 16.87 8.05
C ALA A 147 11.95 17.67 8.14
N ALA A 148 11.92 18.79 8.88
CA ALA A 148 10.76 19.66 8.97
C ALA A 148 10.38 20.33 7.64
N LEU A 149 11.31 20.44 6.68
CA LEU A 149 11.04 21.04 5.37
C LEU A 149 9.94 20.29 4.60
N VAL A 150 9.86 18.97 4.74
CA VAL A 150 8.85 18.15 4.05
C VAL A 150 7.52 18.02 4.81
N SER A 151 7.44 18.44 6.07
CA SER A 151 6.28 18.19 6.92
C SER A 151 5.01 18.89 6.44
N LEU A 152 3.87 18.21 6.43
CA LEU A 152 2.60 18.86 6.06
C LEU A 152 2.20 19.93 7.09
N PRO A 153 1.55 21.03 6.67
CA PRO A 153 0.98 22.02 7.58
C PRO A 153 -0.01 21.35 8.55
N ASN A 154 0.05 21.72 9.82
CA ASN A 154 -0.84 21.17 10.84
C ASN A 154 -2.10 22.04 10.94
N LEU A 155 -3.11 21.73 10.11
CA LEU A 155 -4.35 22.52 9.98
C LEU A 155 -5.09 22.71 11.32
N ALA A 156 -4.92 21.79 12.28
CA ALA A 156 -5.58 21.84 13.59
C ALA A 156 -4.98 22.91 14.53
N LYS A 157 -3.71 23.29 14.39
CA LYS A 157 -3.05 24.29 15.25
C LYS A 157 -3.15 25.73 14.71
N SER A 158 -3.55 25.90 13.44
CA SER A 158 -3.69 27.24 12.83
C SER A 158 -4.97 27.98 13.24
N TYR A 159 -5.95 27.29 13.84
CA TYR A 159 -7.19 27.91 14.34
C TYR A 159 -7.08 28.41 15.80
N GLU A 160 -6.11 27.95 16.58
CA GLU A 160 -6.00 28.29 18.01
C GLU A 160 -4.99 29.41 18.32
N LEU A 161 -4.12 29.78 17.38
CA LEU A 161 -3.16 30.88 17.58
C LEU A 161 -3.38 31.94 16.49
N GLY A 162 -4.05 33.03 16.88
CA GLY A 162 -4.53 34.13 16.03
C GLY A 162 -3.45 34.94 15.28
N SER A 163 -2.67 34.29 14.43
CA SER A 163 -2.01 34.88 13.26
C SER A 163 -1.45 33.77 12.38
N PRO A 164 -2.16 33.36 11.31
CA PRO A 164 -1.53 32.59 10.25
C PRO A 164 -0.51 33.49 9.56
N GLY A 165 0.77 33.14 9.60
CA GLY A 165 1.73 33.78 8.72
C GLY A 165 1.22 33.62 7.27
N SER A 166 1.09 34.71 6.53
CA SER A 166 0.56 34.72 5.15
C SER A 166 1.16 33.62 4.27
N SER A 167 2.42 33.27 4.50
CA SER A 167 3.13 32.20 3.80
C SER A 167 2.54 30.78 4.00
N GLU A 168 2.04 30.41 5.18
CA GLU A 168 1.47 29.06 5.40
C GLU A 168 0.07 28.93 4.78
N ILE A 169 -0.68 30.04 4.68
CA ILE A 169 -1.95 30.09 3.92
C ILE A 169 -1.67 29.80 2.44
N LEU A 170 -0.67 30.47 1.85
CA LEU A 170 -0.28 30.24 0.45
C LEU A 170 0.13 28.78 0.21
N LEU A 171 0.88 28.18 1.14
CA LEU A 171 1.22 26.76 1.07
C LEU A 171 -0.02 25.87 1.09
N SER A 172 -1.01 26.16 1.96
CA SER A 172 -2.27 25.42 1.99
C SER A 172 -3.02 25.51 0.66
N ILE A 173 -3.12 26.72 0.08
CA ILE A 173 -3.77 26.95 -1.22
C ILE A 173 -3.08 26.14 -2.34
N LEU A 174 -1.74 26.10 -2.35
CA LEU A 174 -0.97 25.29 -3.30
C LEU A 174 -1.17 23.79 -3.11
N LEU A 175 -1.27 23.31 -1.86
CA LEU A 175 -1.53 21.90 -1.55
C LEU A 175 -2.94 21.47 -1.98
N ASP A 176 -3.93 22.36 -1.82
CA ASP A 176 -5.29 22.13 -2.28
C ASP A 176 -5.35 22.10 -3.81
N SER A 177 -4.66 23.03 -4.47
CA SER A 177 -4.50 23.03 -5.94
C SER A 177 -3.87 21.74 -6.44
N LEU A 178 -2.76 21.31 -5.84
CA LEU A 178 -2.11 20.05 -6.19
C LEU A 178 -3.06 18.84 -6.04
N SER A 179 -3.89 18.85 -5.00
CA SER A 179 -4.86 17.78 -4.75
C SER A 179 -5.96 17.75 -5.82
N ARG A 180 -6.43 18.93 -6.27
CA ARG A 180 -7.35 19.06 -7.41
C ARG A 180 -6.72 18.61 -8.72
N VAL A 181 -5.49 19.02 -9.01
CA VAL A 181 -4.74 18.59 -10.21
C VAL A 181 -4.60 17.06 -10.27
N ILE A 182 -4.24 16.42 -9.16
CA ILE A 182 -4.12 14.95 -9.11
C ILE A 182 -5.49 14.28 -9.35
N THR A 183 -6.56 14.85 -8.80
CA THR A 183 -7.92 14.37 -9.00
C THR A 183 -8.34 14.52 -10.46
N ARG A 184 -8.09 15.69 -11.07
CA ARG A 184 -8.32 15.98 -12.48
C ARG A 184 -7.59 14.98 -13.37
N SER A 185 -6.29 14.79 -13.14
CA SER A 185 -5.44 13.82 -13.86
C SER A 185 -5.99 12.39 -13.82
N ARG A 186 -6.58 11.99 -12.68
CA ARG A 186 -7.20 10.68 -12.53
C ARG A 186 -8.52 10.58 -13.31
N SER A 187 -9.37 11.59 -13.22
CA SER A 187 -10.65 11.64 -13.94
C SER A 187 -10.43 11.62 -15.45
N SER A 188 -9.52 12.45 -15.96
CA SER A 188 -9.14 12.49 -17.38
C SER A 188 -8.82 11.09 -17.95
N LEU A 189 -7.99 10.32 -17.22
CA LEU A 189 -7.65 8.94 -17.63
C LEU A 189 -8.82 7.94 -17.51
N GLN A 190 -9.74 8.16 -16.57
CA GLN A 190 -10.94 7.33 -16.41
C GLN A 190 -11.98 7.61 -17.49
N ASP A 191 -12.09 8.86 -17.90
CA ASP A 191 -13.01 9.34 -18.94
C ASP A 191 -12.51 9.01 -20.35
N GLY A 192 -11.27 8.50 -20.47
CA GLY A 192 -10.67 8.08 -21.73
C GLY A 192 -10.23 9.26 -22.60
N THR A 193 -9.91 10.41 -21.99
CA THR A 193 -9.43 11.60 -22.74
C THR A 193 -8.07 11.37 -23.40
N LEU A 194 -7.26 10.46 -22.83
CA LEU A 194 -6.06 9.91 -23.47
C LEU A 194 -6.36 8.53 -24.01
N ASP A 195 -5.95 8.31 -25.26
CA ASP A 195 -6.21 7.06 -25.95
C ASP A 195 -5.39 5.88 -25.37
N ASP A 196 -5.68 4.67 -25.85
CA ASP A 196 -4.99 3.47 -25.37
C ASP A 196 -3.50 3.48 -25.75
N PHE A 197 -3.13 4.04 -26.91
CA PHE A 197 -1.74 4.13 -27.36
C PHE A 197 -0.91 5.04 -26.43
N ASP A 198 -1.47 6.18 -26.05
CA ASP A 198 -0.91 7.14 -25.10
C ASP A 198 -0.72 6.51 -23.72
N GLN A 199 -1.70 5.76 -23.23
CA GLN A 199 -1.58 5.05 -21.95
C GLN A 199 -0.50 3.98 -21.98
N HIS A 200 -0.33 3.28 -23.11
CA HIS A 200 0.76 2.33 -23.33
C HIS A 200 2.11 3.03 -23.41
N ARG A 201 2.18 4.19 -24.07
CA ARG A 201 3.39 5.02 -24.18
C ARG A 201 3.81 5.53 -22.80
N LEU A 202 2.88 6.12 -22.06
CA LEU A 202 3.09 6.67 -20.72
C LEU A 202 3.57 5.63 -19.71
N ASN A 203 3.11 4.38 -19.83
CA ASN A 203 3.54 3.29 -18.96
C ASN A 203 4.91 2.70 -19.33
N SER A 204 5.49 3.11 -20.45
CA SER A 204 6.85 2.75 -20.84
C SER A 204 7.87 3.70 -20.22
N PHE A 205 9.04 3.14 -19.87
CA PHE A 205 10.20 3.90 -19.41
C PHE A 205 11.39 3.74 -20.38
N ILE A 206 11.12 3.34 -21.61
CA ILE A 206 12.12 3.16 -22.68
C ILE A 206 11.79 4.13 -23.79
N ALA A 207 12.79 4.91 -24.20
CA ALA A 207 12.60 5.94 -25.22
C ALA A 207 12.12 5.33 -26.54
N GLY A 208 11.17 5.99 -27.20
CA GLY A 208 10.62 5.55 -28.48
C GLY A 208 9.84 4.23 -28.42
N ARG A 209 9.51 3.68 -27.24
CA ARG A 209 8.82 2.40 -27.11
C ARG A 209 7.60 2.49 -26.21
N SER A 210 6.55 1.76 -26.58
CA SER A 210 5.35 1.58 -25.77
C SER A 210 5.40 0.30 -24.93
N SER A 211 4.76 0.33 -23.77
CA SER A 211 4.60 -0.83 -22.90
C SER A 211 3.60 -1.82 -23.50
N ARG A 212 3.65 -3.08 -23.10
CA ARG A 212 2.60 -4.06 -23.45
C ARG A 212 1.31 -3.87 -22.64
N LYS A 213 1.35 -3.04 -21.60
CA LYS A 213 0.22 -2.79 -20.71
C LYS A 213 -0.03 -1.28 -20.62
N PRO A 214 -1.30 -0.85 -20.59
CA PRO A 214 -1.62 0.55 -20.38
C PRO A 214 -1.24 0.97 -18.96
N LEU A 215 -1.25 2.28 -18.70
CA LEU A 215 -1.03 2.82 -17.37
C LEU A 215 -2.14 2.35 -16.42
N ILE A 216 -1.74 1.73 -15.32
CA ILE A 216 -2.68 1.39 -14.24
C ILE A 216 -3.03 2.67 -13.48
N HIS A 217 -4.14 3.31 -13.86
CA HIS A 217 -4.70 4.48 -13.19
C HIS A 217 -5.82 4.11 -12.19
N ASN A 218 -6.37 2.89 -12.23
CA ASN A 218 -7.38 2.43 -11.27
C ASN A 218 -6.75 1.85 -9.98
N LEU A 219 -6.00 2.69 -9.26
CA LEU A 219 -5.47 2.34 -7.94
C LEU A 219 -6.56 2.49 -6.86
N ARG A 220 -6.39 1.79 -5.74
CA ARG A 220 -7.28 1.96 -4.57
C ARG A 220 -7.13 3.35 -3.99
N GLU A 221 -8.21 3.87 -3.39
CA GLU A 221 -8.24 5.20 -2.80
C GLU A 221 -7.14 5.42 -1.75
N ASP A 222 -6.90 4.44 -0.88
CA ASP A 222 -5.81 4.54 0.10
C ASP A 222 -4.42 4.56 -0.53
N THR A 223 -4.25 3.93 -1.69
CA THR A 223 -2.98 3.96 -2.42
C THR A 223 -2.78 5.33 -3.05
N TYR A 224 -3.85 5.90 -3.62
CA TYR A 224 -3.85 7.27 -4.13
C TYR A 224 -3.51 8.27 -3.05
N LYS A 225 -4.21 8.26 -1.92
CA LYS A 225 -3.91 9.14 -0.77
C LYS A 225 -2.45 9.04 -0.34
N LYS A 226 -1.90 7.82 -0.25
CA LYS A 226 -0.48 7.60 0.08
C LYS A 226 0.47 8.16 -1.00
N TYR A 227 0.10 8.04 -2.27
CA TYR A 227 0.93 8.48 -3.38
C TYR A 227 0.90 10.01 -3.54
N SER A 228 -0.29 10.61 -3.47
CA SER A 228 -0.48 12.07 -3.47
C SER A 228 0.29 12.74 -2.33
N ARG A 229 0.33 12.10 -1.15
CA ARG A 229 1.13 12.60 -0.03
C ARG A 229 2.59 12.83 -0.42
N VAL A 230 3.22 11.97 -1.22
CA VAL A 230 4.63 12.19 -1.61
C VAL A 230 4.80 13.50 -2.40
N LEU A 231 3.86 13.83 -3.29
CA LEU A 231 3.90 15.11 -4.00
C LEU A 231 3.57 16.31 -3.10
N GLN A 232 2.68 16.14 -2.12
CA GLN A 232 2.40 17.18 -1.13
C GLN A 232 3.65 17.51 -0.29
N HIS A 233 4.41 16.48 0.12
CA HIS A 233 5.69 16.69 0.82
C HIS A 233 6.74 17.36 -0.09
N LEU A 234 6.74 17.05 -1.39
CA LEU A 234 7.57 17.75 -2.37
C LEU A 234 7.18 19.23 -2.47
N MET A 235 5.88 19.54 -2.54
CA MET A 235 5.37 20.92 -2.55
C MET A 235 5.78 21.69 -1.29
N CYS A 236 5.63 21.09 -0.11
CA CYS A 236 6.12 21.69 1.15
C CYS A 236 7.62 21.98 1.09
N TYR A 237 8.40 21.02 0.61
CA TYR A 237 9.85 21.13 0.52
C TYR A 237 10.28 22.27 -0.40
N ILE A 238 9.76 22.33 -1.63
CA ILE A 238 10.12 23.37 -2.59
C ILE A 238 9.65 24.76 -2.12
N PHE A 239 8.46 24.85 -1.53
CA PHE A 239 7.93 26.12 -1.05
C PHE A 239 8.77 26.65 0.13
N ARG A 240 9.12 25.80 1.10
CA ARG A 240 9.91 26.24 2.26
C ARG A 240 11.37 26.51 1.90
N LEU A 241 12.01 25.61 1.15
CA LEU A 241 13.44 25.72 0.84
C LEU A 241 13.71 26.72 -0.29
N ALA A 242 12.96 26.64 -1.39
CA ALA A 242 13.25 27.41 -2.60
C ALA A 242 12.52 28.76 -2.65
N TRP A 243 11.27 28.83 -2.22
CA TRP A 243 10.51 30.08 -2.21
C TRP A 243 10.76 30.92 -0.95
N LEU A 244 10.50 30.36 0.24
CA LEU A 244 10.68 31.09 1.51
C LEU A 244 12.14 31.18 1.97
N LYS A 245 13.06 30.42 1.37
CA LYS A 245 14.46 30.30 1.80
C LYS A 245 14.60 29.99 3.30
N ARG A 246 13.68 29.17 3.84
CA ARG A 246 13.65 28.77 5.25
C ARG A 246 14.36 27.44 5.46
N GLY A 247 14.92 27.28 6.66
CA GLY A 247 15.63 26.08 7.10
C GLY A 247 17.10 26.03 6.67
N PRO A 248 17.76 24.88 6.90
CA PRO A 248 19.18 24.70 6.55
C PRO A 248 19.43 24.87 5.06
N LYS A 249 20.56 25.49 4.69
CA LYS A 249 20.95 25.73 3.28
C LYS A 249 21.38 24.43 2.59
N LEU A 250 20.40 23.66 2.15
CA LEU A 250 20.63 22.49 1.31
C LEU A 250 21.02 22.90 -0.11
N HIS A 251 21.95 22.16 -0.70
CA HIS A 251 22.34 22.36 -2.10
C HIS A 251 21.21 21.92 -3.05
N TYR A 252 20.87 22.80 -3.99
CA TYR A 252 19.98 22.50 -5.12
C TYR A 252 20.20 23.54 -6.23
N ARG A 253 19.77 23.21 -7.44
CA ARG A 253 19.65 24.14 -8.57
C ARG A 253 18.24 24.09 -9.14
N LEU A 254 17.75 25.26 -9.52
CA LEU A 254 16.53 25.41 -10.32
C LEU A 254 16.92 25.98 -11.67
N THR A 255 16.27 25.51 -12.72
CA THR A 255 16.32 26.19 -14.03
C THR A 255 15.52 27.49 -13.97
N GLU A 256 15.78 28.39 -14.91
CA GLU A 256 14.99 29.60 -15.08
C GLU A 256 13.51 29.29 -15.24
N GLY A 257 13.17 28.31 -16.09
CA GLY A 257 11.79 27.86 -16.28
C GLY A 257 11.12 27.33 -15.00
N GLN A 258 11.85 26.60 -14.16
CA GLN A 258 11.32 26.14 -12.86
C GLN A 258 11.12 27.30 -11.87
N ALA A 259 12.02 28.29 -11.87
CA ALA A 259 11.89 29.48 -11.03
C ALA A 259 10.69 30.33 -11.45
N VAL A 260 10.47 30.51 -12.76
CA VAL A 260 9.30 31.19 -13.32
C VAL A 260 8.02 30.42 -12.99
N ALA A 261 7.97 29.10 -13.19
CA ALA A 261 6.79 28.30 -12.86
C ALA A 261 6.45 28.35 -11.37
N MET A 262 7.46 28.42 -10.49
CA MET A 262 7.24 28.62 -9.06
C MET A 262 6.67 30.02 -8.77
N MET A 263 7.24 31.05 -9.38
CA MET A 263 6.76 32.43 -9.21
C MET A 263 5.30 32.57 -9.65
N ASP A 264 4.96 32.05 -10.83
CA ASP A 264 3.60 32.06 -11.37
C ASP A 264 2.61 31.38 -10.41
N ALA A 265 2.93 30.15 -9.97
CA ALA A 265 2.06 29.39 -9.08
C ALA A 265 1.83 30.11 -7.74
N VAL A 266 2.89 30.68 -7.14
CA VAL A 266 2.75 31.39 -5.87
C VAL A 266 2.02 32.74 -6.05
N HIS A 267 2.26 33.45 -7.15
CA HIS A 267 1.56 34.69 -7.43
C HIS A 267 0.05 34.45 -7.60
N THR A 268 -0.34 33.44 -8.38
CA THR A 268 -1.75 33.07 -8.53
C THR A 268 -2.36 32.55 -7.22
N ALA A 269 -1.59 31.85 -6.37
CA ALA A 269 -2.06 31.49 -5.03
C ALA A 269 -2.31 32.72 -4.14
N SER A 270 -1.51 33.77 -4.29
CA SER A 270 -1.70 35.04 -3.58
C SER A 270 -2.92 35.80 -4.07
N GLU A 271 -3.18 35.80 -5.38
CA GLU A 271 -4.41 36.35 -5.96
C GLU A 271 -5.64 35.60 -5.44
N MET A 272 -5.59 34.26 -5.42
CA MET A 272 -6.66 33.42 -4.86
C MET A 272 -6.93 33.71 -3.38
N SER A 273 -5.87 33.93 -2.60
CA SER A 273 -6.00 34.30 -1.18
C SER A 273 -6.65 35.67 -1.00
N GLY A 274 -6.37 36.62 -1.89
CA GLY A 274 -6.97 37.96 -1.87
C GLY A 274 -8.41 37.99 -2.43
N ALA A 275 -8.76 37.07 -3.32
CA ALA A 275 -10.07 36.92 -3.93
C ALA A 275 -11.09 36.13 -3.07
N SER A 276 -10.78 35.85 -1.81
CA SER A 276 -11.69 35.21 -0.86
C SER A 276 -12.47 36.22 0.00
N GLY A 277 -12.56 37.48 -0.43
CA GLY A 277 -13.26 38.56 0.27
C GLY A 277 -14.76 38.60 -0.05
N ASP A 278 -15.57 39.11 0.90
CA ASP A 278 -17.03 39.15 0.81
C ASP A 278 -17.50 40.04 -0.35
N GLY A 279 -18.21 39.47 -1.33
CA GLY A 279 -18.82 40.20 -2.45
C GLY A 279 -18.29 39.93 -3.87
N GLN A 280 -17.44 38.92 -4.08
CA GLN A 280 -16.86 38.62 -5.40
C GLN A 280 -17.70 37.70 -6.30
N ASN A 281 -17.61 37.92 -7.62
CA ASN A 281 -18.27 37.12 -8.64
C ASN A 281 -17.74 35.66 -8.60
N PRO A 282 -18.59 34.64 -8.38
CA PRO A 282 -18.16 33.24 -8.29
C PRO A 282 -17.43 32.76 -9.55
N ASP A 283 -17.77 33.28 -10.73
CA ASP A 283 -17.13 32.88 -11.99
C ASP A 283 -15.66 33.28 -12.02
N HIS A 284 -15.33 34.48 -11.52
CA HIS A 284 -13.95 34.97 -11.47
C HIS A 284 -13.08 34.17 -10.49
N ALA A 285 -13.65 33.75 -9.35
CA ALA A 285 -12.95 32.92 -8.38
C ALA A 285 -12.64 31.52 -8.95
N GLU A 286 -13.54 30.96 -9.77
CA GLU A 286 -13.31 29.68 -10.43
C GLU A 286 -12.27 29.78 -11.56
N GLU A 287 -12.23 30.89 -12.30
CA GLU A 287 -11.17 31.17 -13.28
C GLU A 287 -9.78 31.25 -12.63
N ILE A 288 -9.64 31.98 -11.52
CA ILE A 288 -8.37 32.05 -10.77
C ILE A 288 -7.98 30.65 -10.26
N ARG A 289 -8.96 29.87 -9.79
CA ARG A 289 -8.73 28.49 -9.34
C ARG A 289 -8.26 27.58 -10.46
N LYS A 290 -8.89 27.61 -11.64
CA LYS A 290 -8.44 26.84 -12.81
C LYS A 290 -7.02 27.25 -13.19
N ARG A 291 -6.75 28.56 -13.27
CA ARG A 291 -5.42 29.10 -13.57
C ARG A 291 -4.37 28.63 -12.58
N LEU A 292 -4.69 28.65 -11.28
CA LEU A 292 -3.80 28.14 -10.24
C LEU A 292 -3.50 26.65 -10.44
N ASP A 293 -4.51 25.85 -10.73
CA ASP A 293 -4.36 24.41 -10.97
C ASP A 293 -3.46 24.13 -12.20
N ASP A 294 -3.60 24.90 -13.27
CA ASP A 294 -2.75 24.79 -14.46
C ASP A 294 -1.30 25.21 -14.18
N LYS A 295 -1.09 26.32 -13.45
CA LYS A 295 0.26 26.74 -13.03
C LYS A 295 0.90 25.75 -12.05
N CYS A 296 0.12 25.16 -11.14
CA CYS A 296 0.57 24.12 -10.23
C CYS A 296 1.01 22.86 -10.98
N LEU A 297 0.25 22.43 -11.99
CA LEU A 297 0.62 21.31 -12.86
C LEU A 297 1.93 21.58 -13.61
N ILE A 298 2.05 22.76 -14.23
CA ILE A 298 3.26 23.18 -14.97
C ILE A 298 4.47 23.18 -14.02
N LEU A 299 4.35 23.73 -12.82
CA LEU A 299 5.40 23.69 -11.82
C LEU A 299 5.80 22.25 -11.51
N MET A 300 4.86 21.39 -11.14
CA MET A 300 5.18 20.02 -10.72
C MET A 300 5.82 19.19 -11.83
N VAL A 301 5.38 19.34 -13.09
CA VAL A 301 6.00 18.65 -14.23
C VAL A 301 7.38 19.24 -14.55
N SER A 302 7.55 20.57 -14.47
CA SER A 302 8.85 21.21 -14.72
C SER A 302 9.95 20.72 -13.76
N LEU A 303 9.60 20.37 -12.52
CA LEU A 303 10.53 19.81 -11.54
C LEU A 303 11.06 18.42 -11.93
N LEU A 304 10.29 17.67 -12.71
CA LEU A 304 10.68 16.33 -13.20
C LEU A 304 11.64 16.42 -14.40
N ASP A 305 11.66 17.55 -15.11
CA ASP A 305 12.49 17.77 -16.31
C ASP A 305 13.85 18.43 -16.01
N LEU A 306 14.42 18.22 -14.83
CA LEU A 306 15.77 18.70 -14.59
C LEU A 306 16.82 17.75 -15.17
N LYS A 307 17.72 18.25 -16.02
CA LYS A 307 18.86 17.46 -16.51
C LYS A 307 19.98 17.40 -15.48
N LEU A 308 20.30 16.19 -15.03
CA LEU A 308 21.33 15.87 -14.05
C LEU A 308 22.64 15.48 -14.76
N TYR A 309 23.47 16.46 -15.09
CA TYR A 309 24.79 16.22 -15.73
C TYR A 309 25.95 16.20 -14.74
N GLY A 310 25.80 16.86 -13.57
CA GLY A 310 26.80 16.98 -12.53
C GLY A 310 26.48 16.11 -11.32
N ASP A 311 26.45 16.72 -10.14
CA ASP A 311 26.01 16.04 -8.92
C ASP A 311 24.51 15.75 -9.03
N VAL A 312 24.08 14.53 -8.70
CA VAL A 312 22.66 14.16 -8.71
C VAL A 312 21.83 15.04 -7.76
N TYR A 313 22.46 15.58 -6.71
CA TYR A 313 21.86 16.52 -5.77
C TYR A 313 21.76 17.95 -6.28
N ASP A 314 22.26 18.26 -7.48
CA ASP A 314 21.89 19.50 -8.17
C ASP A 314 20.37 19.54 -8.39
N GLY A 315 19.69 18.39 -8.42
CA GLY A 315 18.24 18.34 -8.56
C GLY A 315 17.46 18.46 -7.27
N ILE A 316 16.58 19.47 -7.22
CA ILE A 316 15.70 19.72 -6.07
C ILE A 316 14.82 18.50 -5.73
N VAL A 317 14.38 17.71 -6.72
CA VAL A 317 13.63 16.46 -6.49
C VAL A 317 14.50 15.37 -5.87
N VAL A 318 15.78 15.27 -6.26
CA VAL A 318 16.72 14.29 -5.69
C VAL A 318 17.11 14.69 -4.27
N SER A 319 17.35 15.98 -4.04
CA SER A 319 17.54 16.58 -2.72
C SER A 319 16.33 16.32 -1.80
N PHE A 320 15.11 16.56 -2.31
CA PHE A 320 13.87 16.20 -1.63
C PHE A 320 13.82 14.72 -1.22
N LEU A 321 14.19 13.80 -2.12
CA LEU A 321 14.19 12.37 -1.83
C LEU A 321 15.16 12.02 -0.68
N ALA A 322 16.30 12.70 -0.56
CA ALA A 322 17.20 12.51 0.59
C ALA A 322 16.59 13.00 1.90
N VAL A 323 15.96 14.18 1.89
CA VAL A 323 15.27 14.73 3.07
C VAL A 323 14.11 13.83 3.51
N MET A 324 13.31 13.34 2.56
CA MET A 324 12.23 12.39 2.83
C MET A 324 12.75 11.02 3.30
N GLY A 325 14.04 10.73 3.10
CA GLY A 325 14.73 9.54 3.61
C GLY A 325 15.03 9.62 5.11
N ILE A 326 14.87 10.78 5.75
CA ILE A 326 15.05 10.94 7.20
C ILE A 326 13.80 10.42 7.92
N ARG A 327 13.94 9.42 8.79
CA ARG A 327 12.84 8.94 9.64
C ARG A 327 12.59 9.93 10.76
N GLN A 328 11.36 10.43 10.83
CA GLN A 328 10.86 11.22 11.96
C GLN A 328 10.26 10.26 12.99
N ASP A 329 11.08 9.67 13.87
CA ASP A 329 10.57 8.98 15.07
C ASP A 329 10.51 10.00 16.21
N VAL A 330 9.33 10.14 16.81
CA VAL A 330 9.03 11.10 17.89
C VAL A 330 9.50 10.56 19.25
N THR A 331 9.84 9.26 19.35
CA THR A 331 9.97 8.58 20.64
C THR A 331 11.39 8.27 21.10
N SER A 332 12.42 8.58 20.31
CA SER A 332 13.81 8.33 20.69
C SER A 332 14.70 9.54 20.41
N SER A 333 15.13 10.19 21.49
CA SER A 333 16.08 11.31 21.53
C SER A 333 17.49 10.96 21.06
N ASN A 334 17.76 9.71 20.68
CA ASN A 334 19.07 9.26 20.24
C ASN A 334 18.97 8.55 18.88
N ALA A 335 19.26 9.34 17.84
CA ALA A 335 19.51 8.97 16.46
C ALA A 335 18.27 8.89 15.51
N GLN A 336 18.09 9.92 14.67
CA GLN A 336 17.09 10.12 13.60
C GLN A 336 17.23 9.28 12.27
N LYS A 337 16.79 8.01 12.23
CA LYS A 337 17.38 6.99 11.31
C LYS A 337 17.12 7.28 9.83
N LEU A 338 18.07 7.00 8.92
CA LEU A 338 17.78 7.03 7.48
C LEU A 338 16.93 5.81 7.09
N SER A 339 16.02 5.97 6.14
CA SER A 339 15.17 4.89 5.61
C SER A 339 16.01 3.83 4.88
N ASP A 340 15.72 2.56 5.15
CA ASP A 340 16.20 1.46 4.32
C ASP A 340 15.49 1.38 2.95
N ALA A 341 16.00 0.50 2.09
CA ALA A 341 15.45 0.28 0.76
C ALA A 341 13.99 -0.22 0.77
N ALA A 342 13.62 -1.08 1.73
CA ALA A 342 12.30 -1.69 1.76
C ALA A 342 11.20 -0.67 2.12
N GLU A 343 11.52 0.27 3.00
CA GLU A 343 10.63 1.35 3.42
C GLU A 343 10.58 2.52 2.43
N PHE A 344 11.67 2.75 1.68
CA PHE A 344 11.75 3.89 0.77
C PHE A 344 11.27 3.59 -0.66
N THR A 345 11.41 2.35 -1.14
CA THR A 345 10.94 1.95 -2.48
C THR A 345 9.45 2.23 -2.78
N PRO A 346 8.51 2.17 -1.80
CA PRO A 346 7.14 2.63 -2.01
C PRO A 346 7.04 4.13 -2.31
N LYS A 347 7.87 4.98 -1.70
CA LYS A 347 7.88 6.44 -1.94
C LYS A 347 8.40 6.76 -3.33
N LEU A 348 9.44 6.06 -3.80
CA LEU A 348 9.90 6.14 -5.18
C LEU A 348 8.81 5.71 -6.18
N SER A 349 8.08 4.65 -5.85
CA SER A 349 6.97 4.16 -6.69
C SER A 349 5.84 5.19 -6.78
N ALA A 350 5.52 5.85 -5.66
CA ALA A 350 4.56 6.95 -5.61
C ALA A 350 4.98 8.12 -6.51
N LEU A 351 6.23 8.60 -6.37
CA LEU A 351 6.75 9.70 -7.19
C LEU A 351 6.65 9.37 -8.69
N ILE A 352 7.11 8.18 -9.09
CA ILE A 352 7.06 7.75 -10.50
C ILE A 352 5.61 7.67 -11.00
N LYS A 353 4.70 7.08 -10.19
CA LYS A 353 3.30 6.91 -10.59
C LYS A 353 2.55 8.23 -10.68
N MET A 354 2.74 9.13 -9.72
CA MET A 354 2.13 10.46 -9.78
C MET A 354 2.75 11.30 -10.89
N GLY A 355 4.06 11.19 -11.13
CA GLY A 355 4.72 11.82 -12.29
C GLY A 355 4.11 11.39 -13.62
N GLN A 356 3.80 10.10 -13.80
CA GLN A 356 3.08 9.62 -14.98
C GLN A 356 1.70 10.28 -15.13
N LEU A 357 0.92 10.40 -14.04
CA LEU A 357 -0.39 11.05 -14.09
C LEU A 357 -0.29 12.54 -14.43
N LEU A 358 0.66 13.26 -13.84
CA LEU A 358 0.86 14.67 -14.12
C LEU A 358 1.32 14.90 -15.57
N VAL A 359 2.17 14.03 -16.13
CA VAL A 359 2.58 14.13 -17.53
C VAL A 359 1.41 13.89 -18.49
N ALA A 360 0.54 12.93 -18.17
CA ALA A 360 -0.71 12.72 -18.91
C ALA A 360 -1.55 14.01 -18.95
N GLU A 361 -1.81 14.59 -17.78
CA GLU A 361 -2.61 15.81 -17.68
C GLU A 361 -1.94 17.01 -18.35
N ARG A 362 -0.61 17.12 -18.26
CA ARG A 362 0.15 18.19 -18.89
C ARG A 362 0.13 18.11 -20.42
N ALA A 363 0.03 16.90 -20.97
CA ALA A 363 -0.10 16.69 -22.41
C ALA A 363 -1.46 17.19 -22.93
N LEU A 364 -2.54 16.98 -22.16
CA LEU A 364 -3.86 17.56 -22.45
C LEU A 364 -3.82 19.09 -22.35
N LEU A 365 -3.23 19.62 -21.27
CA LEU A 365 -3.09 21.07 -21.08
C LEU A 365 -2.23 21.72 -22.18
N ALA A 366 -1.25 21.02 -22.75
CA ALA A 366 -0.43 21.54 -23.85
C ALA A 366 -1.29 21.90 -25.08
N VAL A 367 -2.34 21.11 -25.35
CA VAL A 367 -3.29 21.40 -26.43
C VAL A 367 -4.19 22.57 -26.07
N GLU A 368 -4.69 22.65 -24.83
CA GLU A 368 -5.48 23.79 -24.36
C GLU A 368 -4.71 25.12 -24.43
N LEU A 369 -3.38 25.07 -24.26
CA LEU A 369 -2.50 26.25 -24.30
C LEU A 369 -1.88 26.52 -25.68
N ASP A 370 -2.29 25.79 -26.72
CA ASP A 370 -1.77 25.91 -28.09
C ASP A 370 -0.24 25.69 -28.19
N GLU A 371 0.31 24.88 -27.28
CA GLU A 371 1.72 24.46 -27.29
C GLU A 371 1.96 23.19 -28.11
N ALA A 372 0.90 22.42 -28.38
CA ALA A 372 0.94 21.20 -29.18
C ALA A 372 -0.39 20.95 -29.89
N ASP A 373 -0.33 20.42 -31.12
CA ASP A 373 -1.53 20.13 -31.91
C ASP A 373 -2.36 18.95 -31.34
N VAL A 374 -1.67 17.94 -30.81
CA VAL A 374 -2.30 16.73 -30.26
C VAL A 374 -1.60 16.27 -28.97
N PRO A 375 -2.33 15.67 -28.00
CA PRO A 375 -1.76 15.26 -26.73
C PRO A 375 -0.64 14.22 -26.89
N ALA A 376 -0.76 13.33 -27.87
CA ALA A 376 0.22 12.28 -28.14
C ALA A 376 1.63 12.84 -28.38
N TYR A 377 1.78 13.91 -29.18
CA TYR A 377 3.10 14.51 -29.43
C TYR A 377 3.70 15.15 -28.18
N ALA A 378 2.89 15.89 -27.41
CA ALA A 378 3.35 16.47 -26.15
C ALA A 378 3.75 15.39 -25.14
N LEU A 379 2.99 14.29 -25.07
CA LEU A 379 3.26 13.16 -24.19
C LEU A 379 4.55 12.44 -24.59
N GLU A 380 4.74 12.15 -25.87
CA GLU A 380 5.94 11.48 -26.38
C GLU A 380 7.20 12.32 -26.13
N GLU A 381 7.14 13.62 -26.41
CA GLU A 381 8.23 14.57 -26.16
C GLU A 381 8.62 14.56 -24.67
N MET A 382 7.65 14.79 -23.77
CA MET A 382 7.90 14.81 -22.33
C MET A 382 8.41 13.46 -21.83
N GLN A 383 7.84 12.37 -22.33
CA GLN A 383 8.20 11.02 -21.92
C GLN A 383 9.66 10.72 -22.29
N ASP A 384 10.05 10.93 -23.55
CA ASP A 384 11.42 10.71 -24.03
C ASP A 384 12.42 11.62 -23.34
N ARG A 385 12.04 12.88 -23.12
CA ARG A 385 12.90 13.89 -22.52
C ARG A 385 13.25 13.58 -21.06
N PHE A 386 12.28 13.19 -20.21
CA PHE A 386 12.57 13.07 -18.77
C PHE A 386 11.91 11.89 -18.04
N MET A 387 11.04 11.09 -18.65
CA MET A 387 10.41 9.94 -17.97
C MET A 387 11.11 8.60 -18.22
N THR A 388 12.05 8.52 -19.16
CA THR A 388 12.74 7.26 -19.50
C THR A 388 13.88 6.90 -18.52
N LYS A 389 14.31 5.63 -18.53
CA LYS A 389 15.46 5.15 -17.73
C LYS A 389 16.81 5.73 -18.19
N ASP A 390 16.89 6.12 -19.45
CA ASP A 390 18.10 6.62 -20.07
C ASP A 390 18.16 8.15 -20.04
N ALA A 391 17.04 8.82 -19.76
CA ALA A 391 17.03 10.23 -19.43
C ALA A 391 17.96 10.51 -18.25
N ARG A 392 18.63 11.66 -18.24
CA ARG A 392 19.38 12.15 -17.07
C ARG A 392 18.47 13.01 -16.19
N SER A 393 17.40 12.42 -15.65
CA SER A 393 16.36 13.15 -14.90
C SER A 393 16.14 12.60 -13.48
N PRO A 394 15.46 13.34 -12.59
CA PRO A 394 15.01 12.82 -11.30
C PRO A 394 14.18 11.53 -11.39
N ILE A 395 13.35 11.38 -12.43
CA ILE A 395 12.54 10.17 -12.64
C ILE A 395 13.42 8.98 -13.04
N SER A 396 14.39 9.18 -13.92
CA SER A 396 15.38 8.16 -14.26
C SER A 396 16.18 7.71 -13.05
N TRP A 397 16.65 8.65 -12.24
CA TRP A 397 17.34 8.35 -10.98
C TRP A 397 16.44 7.55 -10.02
N SER A 398 15.19 7.97 -9.87
CA SER A 398 14.19 7.28 -9.04
C SER A 398 13.88 5.86 -9.55
N LEU A 399 13.84 5.65 -10.87
CA LEU A 399 13.65 4.34 -11.50
C LEU A 399 14.82 3.40 -11.18
N LYS A 400 16.05 3.90 -11.29
CA LYS A 400 17.29 3.16 -10.97
C LYS A 400 17.35 2.80 -9.49
N LEU A 401 17.10 3.78 -8.61
CA LEU A 401 17.03 3.55 -7.15
C LEU A 401 15.94 2.56 -6.78
N ARG A 402 14.76 2.63 -7.40
CA ARG A 402 13.67 1.68 -7.13
C ARG A 402 14.04 0.26 -7.54
N ALA A 403 14.64 0.09 -8.72
CA ALA A 403 15.09 -1.21 -9.21
C ALA A 403 16.19 -1.79 -8.29
N TYR A 404 17.14 -0.96 -7.91
CA TYR A 404 18.20 -1.32 -6.97
C TYR A 404 17.65 -1.68 -5.59
N GLY A 405 16.78 -0.85 -5.01
CA GLY A 405 16.17 -1.13 -3.70
C GLY A 405 15.28 -2.38 -3.71
N LYS A 406 14.63 -2.69 -4.84
CA LYS A 406 13.94 -3.96 -5.05
C LYS A 406 14.94 -5.14 -5.07
N ALA A 407 16.07 -5.01 -5.76
CA ALA A 407 17.11 -6.04 -5.77
C ALA A 407 17.70 -6.26 -4.37
N VAL A 408 17.95 -5.18 -3.60
CA VAL A 408 18.33 -5.27 -2.19
C VAL A 408 17.28 -6.04 -1.41
N LYS A 409 16.00 -5.66 -1.51
CA LYS A 409 14.93 -6.39 -0.81
C LYS A 409 14.81 -7.86 -1.22
N ASP A 410 14.98 -8.16 -2.50
CA ASP A 410 14.82 -9.51 -3.02
C ASP A 410 16.04 -10.39 -2.66
N ASN A 411 17.25 -9.81 -2.54
CA ASN A 411 18.51 -10.55 -2.33
C ASN A 411 19.05 -10.47 -0.90
N THR A 412 18.62 -9.50 -0.11
CA THR A 412 18.88 -9.44 1.32
C THR A 412 17.80 -10.26 2.00
N THR A 413 18.18 -11.38 2.63
CA THR A 413 17.31 -12.08 3.58
C THR A 413 16.77 -11.03 4.53
N SER A 414 15.44 -10.85 4.57
CA SER A 414 14.78 -9.91 5.49
C SER A 414 15.47 -10.05 6.84
N LEU A 415 16.02 -8.94 7.36
CA LEU A 415 16.72 -8.89 8.64
C LEU A 415 15.96 -9.79 9.62
N GLY A 416 16.63 -10.84 10.10
CA GLY A 416 15.98 -12.05 10.62
C GLY A 416 14.91 -11.71 11.65
N TYR A 417 13.65 -11.64 11.22
CA TYR A 417 12.54 -11.53 12.16
C TYR A 417 12.37 -12.83 12.91
N ILE A 418 12.87 -13.93 12.35
CA ILE A 418 12.86 -15.27 12.90
C ILE A 418 14.24 -15.56 13.52
N MET A 419 14.28 -15.71 14.84
CA MET A 419 15.45 -16.16 15.57
C MET A 419 15.10 -17.44 16.32
N TRP A 420 16.02 -18.39 16.34
CA TRP A 420 15.93 -19.59 17.17
C TRP A 420 16.74 -19.38 18.44
N SER A 421 16.27 -19.88 19.57
CA SER A 421 17.11 -20.04 20.75
C SER A 421 18.21 -21.08 20.49
N ASP A 422 19.31 -21.01 21.24
CA ASP A 422 20.46 -21.90 21.05
C ASP A 422 20.11 -23.39 21.26
N ASP A 423 19.06 -23.67 22.01
CA ASP A 423 18.50 -25.00 22.24
C ASP A 423 17.46 -25.44 21.19
N ASN A 424 17.15 -24.58 20.21
CA ASN A 424 16.11 -24.75 19.17
C ASN A 424 14.68 -24.96 19.69
N GLU A 425 14.41 -24.72 20.98
CA GLU A 425 13.09 -24.92 21.57
C GLU A 425 12.20 -23.68 21.47
N ILE A 426 12.75 -22.51 21.15
CA ILE A 426 12.02 -21.25 21.09
C ILE A 426 12.24 -20.56 19.74
N LEU A 427 11.16 -20.41 18.98
CA LEU A 427 11.07 -19.60 17.78
C LEU A 427 10.63 -18.18 18.14
N SER A 428 11.49 -17.20 17.93
CA SER A 428 11.16 -15.79 18.07
C SER A 428 10.82 -15.19 16.71
N TYR A 429 9.58 -14.73 16.49
CA TYR A 429 9.19 -13.94 15.32
C TYR A 429 8.80 -12.50 15.71
N LYS A 430 9.59 -11.50 15.33
CA LYS A 430 9.47 -10.11 15.83
C LYS A 430 9.53 -10.07 17.37
N LYS A 431 8.41 -9.78 18.05
CA LYS A 431 8.28 -9.83 19.52
C LYS A 431 7.54 -11.08 20.01
N MET A 432 7.03 -11.92 19.11
CA MET A 432 6.38 -13.17 19.47
C MET A 432 7.44 -14.23 19.75
N ARG A 433 7.23 -15.02 20.80
CA ARG A 433 8.05 -16.20 21.11
C ARG A 433 7.12 -17.39 21.19
N PHE A 434 7.40 -18.39 20.37
CA PHE A 434 6.72 -19.67 20.41
C PHE A 434 7.70 -20.69 20.95
N SER A 435 7.33 -21.44 21.97
CA SER A 435 8.00 -22.72 22.18
C SER A 435 7.69 -23.64 21.00
N MET A 436 8.51 -24.66 20.77
CA MET A 436 8.23 -25.66 19.75
C MET A 436 6.92 -26.41 20.02
N THR A 437 6.51 -26.55 21.29
CA THR A 437 5.18 -27.02 21.66
C THR A 437 4.09 -26.04 21.21
N GLY A 438 4.17 -24.77 21.60
CA GLY A 438 3.19 -23.75 21.21
C GLY A 438 3.10 -23.52 19.71
N LEU A 439 4.22 -23.68 18.98
CA LEU A 439 4.22 -23.63 17.52
C LEU A 439 3.48 -24.83 16.90
N ARG A 440 3.70 -26.05 17.42
CA ARG A 440 2.99 -27.26 16.97
C ARG A 440 1.50 -27.18 17.30
N ASP A 441 1.15 -26.66 18.47
CA ASP A 441 -0.23 -26.46 18.90
C ASP A 441 -0.94 -25.42 18.01
N LEU A 442 -0.26 -24.31 17.69
CA LEU A 442 -0.77 -23.31 16.75
C LEU A 442 -1.03 -23.92 15.37
N VAL A 443 -0.07 -24.66 14.81
CA VAL A 443 -0.25 -25.32 13.51
C VAL A 443 -1.38 -26.34 13.57
N SER A 444 -1.50 -27.10 14.66
CA SER A 444 -2.56 -28.08 14.84
C SER A 444 -3.94 -27.43 14.93
N ALA A 445 -4.06 -26.32 15.67
CA ALA A 445 -5.28 -25.54 15.77
C ALA A 445 -5.69 -24.92 14.43
N GLU A 446 -4.75 -24.36 13.66
CA GLU A 446 -5.04 -23.83 12.33
C GLU A 446 -5.49 -24.93 11.36
N VAL A 447 -4.89 -26.12 11.44
CA VAL A 447 -5.32 -27.29 10.67
C VAL A 447 -6.73 -27.71 11.07
N GLU A 448 -7.04 -27.73 12.36
CA GLU A 448 -8.37 -28.05 12.88
C GLU A 448 -9.43 -27.05 12.40
N VAL A 449 -9.14 -25.75 12.47
CA VAL A 449 -10.03 -24.68 11.97
C VAL A 449 -10.27 -24.84 10.47
N ALA A 450 -9.22 -25.04 9.68
CA ALA A 450 -9.35 -25.25 8.23
C ALA A 450 -10.18 -26.50 7.91
N GLN A 451 -10.00 -27.56 8.70
CA GLN A 451 -10.77 -28.80 8.57
C GLN A 451 -12.26 -28.63 8.94
N ASN A 452 -12.57 -27.81 9.93
CA ASN A 452 -13.95 -27.48 10.31
C ASN A 452 -14.62 -26.61 9.24
N GLN A 453 -13.93 -25.61 8.70
CA GLN A 453 -14.43 -24.83 7.56
C GLN A 453 -14.70 -25.70 6.33
N LEU A 454 -13.83 -26.70 6.08
CA LEU A 454 -14.06 -27.66 5.02
C LEU A 454 -15.31 -28.52 5.30
N ALA A 455 -15.52 -28.94 6.55
CA ALA A 455 -16.72 -29.69 6.94
C ALA A 455 -18.01 -28.87 6.72
N ASP A 456 -17.99 -27.58 7.07
CA ASP A 456 -19.10 -26.65 6.82
C ASP A 456 -19.40 -26.50 5.32
N LEU A 457 -18.36 -26.29 4.50
CA LEU A 457 -18.50 -26.18 3.05
C LEU A 457 -19.04 -27.46 2.41
N LEU A 458 -18.73 -28.61 3.00
CA LEU A 458 -19.20 -29.91 2.55
C LEU A 458 -20.54 -30.29 3.18
N LEU A 459 -21.16 -29.41 4.00
CA LEU A 459 -22.43 -29.65 4.69
C LEU A 459 -22.40 -30.95 5.53
N VAL A 460 -21.31 -31.17 6.25
CA VAL A 460 -21.18 -32.29 7.18
C VAL A 460 -21.96 -31.94 8.47
N PRO A 461 -22.89 -32.80 8.94
CA PRO A 461 -23.59 -32.56 10.20
C PRO A 461 -22.62 -32.48 11.39
N PRO A 462 -22.92 -31.63 12.40
CA PRO A 462 -22.05 -31.45 13.56
C PRO A 462 -21.82 -32.75 14.34
N ASP A 463 -22.80 -33.65 14.35
CA ASP A 463 -22.76 -34.91 15.09
C ASP A 463 -22.20 -36.10 14.29
N THR A 464 -21.70 -35.88 13.08
CA THR A 464 -21.18 -36.95 12.23
C THR A 464 -19.72 -36.73 11.86
N GLU A 465 -18.89 -37.74 12.10
CA GLU A 465 -17.49 -37.62 11.72
C GLU A 465 -17.34 -37.51 10.19
N ARG A 466 -16.54 -36.53 9.76
CA ARG A 466 -16.25 -36.23 8.34
C ARG A 466 -15.86 -37.47 7.54
N LYS A 467 -15.14 -38.41 8.14
CA LYS A 467 -14.68 -39.66 7.49
C LYS A 467 -15.81 -40.55 6.99
N HIS A 468 -17.00 -40.45 7.58
CA HIS A 468 -18.18 -41.24 7.21
C HIS A 468 -18.97 -40.64 6.06
N ILE A 469 -18.74 -39.35 5.77
CA ILE A 469 -19.54 -38.59 4.79
C ILE A 469 -18.68 -38.19 3.60
N VAL A 470 -17.51 -37.61 3.86
CA VAL A 470 -16.63 -37.09 2.82
C VAL A 470 -15.74 -38.21 2.30
N PRO A 471 -15.70 -38.46 0.98
CA PRO A 471 -14.78 -39.41 0.38
C PRO A 471 -13.35 -39.15 0.83
N GLN A 472 -12.66 -40.19 1.27
CA GLN A 472 -11.25 -40.09 1.66
C GLN A 472 -10.40 -39.93 0.41
N VAL A 473 -10.01 -38.70 0.11
CA VAL A 473 -9.14 -38.38 -1.02
C VAL A 473 -7.75 -38.09 -0.49
N SER A 474 -6.75 -38.83 -0.97
CA SER A 474 -5.36 -38.47 -0.72
C SER A 474 -5.03 -37.22 -1.52
N LEU A 475 -4.91 -36.08 -0.84
CA LEU A 475 -4.53 -34.81 -1.49
C LEU A 475 -3.16 -34.90 -2.18
N ARG A 476 -2.29 -35.84 -1.75
CA ARG A 476 -0.98 -36.06 -2.37
C ARG A 476 -1.04 -36.73 -3.74
N SER A 477 -2.13 -37.45 -4.03
CA SER A 477 -2.32 -38.13 -5.32
C SER A 477 -3.19 -37.33 -6.28
N VAL A 478 -3.72 -36.18 -5.87
CA VAL A 478 -4.50 -35.30 -6.74
C VAL A 478 -3.55 -34.57 -7.67
N VAL A 479 -3.75 -34.77 -8.97
CA VAL A 479 -3.00 -34.09 -10.04
C VAL A 479 -3.91 -33.05 -10.68
N ASP A 480 -3.40 -31.85 -10.89
CA ASP A 480 -4.12 -30.78 -11.60
C ASP A 480 -3.34 -30.39 -12.86
N ASP A 481 -4.07 -30.06 -13.92
CA ASP A 481 -3.49 -29.49 -15.13
C ASP A 481 -3.99 -28.05 -15.30
N PRO A 482 -3.22 -27.05 -14.81
CA PRO A 482 -3.60 -25.64 -14.90
C PRO A 482 -3.41 -25.06 -16.31
N SER A 483 -2.88 -25.83 -17.27
CA SER A 483 -2.73 -25.41 -18.66
C SER A 483 -3.99 -25.65 -19.49
N GLU A 484 -4.89 -26.52 -19.01
CA GLU A 484 -6.17 -26.82 -19.66
C GLU A 484 -7.22 -25.74 -19.33
N GLY A 485 -7.62 -25.01 -20.37
CA GLY A 485 -8.47 -23.82 -20.29
C GLY A 485 -9.91 -24.04 -20.73
N ALA A 486 -10.29 -25.29 -21.06
CA ALA A 486 -11.63 -25.62 -21.47
C ALA A 486 -12.68 -25.14 -20.43
N PRO A 487 -13.77 -24.47 -20.86
CA PRO A 487 -14.85 -24.10 -19.95
C PRO A 487 -15.37 -25.32 -19.18
N GLY A 488 -15.37 -25.24 -17.85
CA GLY A 488 -15.80 -26.34 -16.97
C GLY A 488 -14.71 -27.34 -16.59
N TRP A 489 -13.46 -27.13 -17.00
CA TRP A 489 -12.32 -27.90 -16.52
C TRP A 489 -11.99 -27.59 -15.05
N ASN A 490 -11.66 -28.64 -14.29
CA ASN A 490 -11.09 -28.57 -12.95
C ASN A 490 -10.36 -29.89 -12.66
N PHE A 491 -9.66 -29.99 -11.52
CA PHE A 491 -8.89 -31.18 -11.14
C PHE A 491 -9.72 -32.49 -11.12
N THR A 492 -11.04 -32.47 -10.91
CA THR A 492 -11.89 -33.68 -10.98
C THR A 492 -12.07 -34.22 -12.41
N CYS A 493 -11.66 -33.45 -13.43
CA CYS A 493 -11.65 -33.84 -14.84
C CYS A 493 -10.32 -34.49 -15.25
N HIS A 494 -9.28 -34.39 -14.42
CA HIS A 494 -7.95 -34.85 -14.76
C HIS A 494 -7.94 -36.39 -14.90
N PRO A 495 -7.39 -36.97 -15.98
CA PRO A 495 -7.43 -38.42 -16.23
C PRO A 495 -6.86 -39.26 -15.09
N GLN A 496 -5.83 -38.76 -14.40
CA GLN A 496 -5.18 -39.47 -13.28
C GLN A 496 -5.94 -39.39 -11.96
N ASN A 497 -6.98 -38.54 -11.87
CA ASN A 497 -7.80 -38.41 -10.67
C ASN A 497 -9.05 -39.29 -10.73
N GLU A 498 -8.88 -40.58 -11.05
CA GLU A 498 -9.98 -41.53 -11.26
C GLU A 498 -10.93 -41.60 -10.06
N VAL A 499 -10.40 -41.49 -8.84
CA VAL A 499 -11.17 -41.47 -7.57
C VAL A 499 -12.15 -40.29 -7.49
N LEU A 500 -11.92 -39.23 -8.26
CA LEU A 500 -12.75 -38.01 -8.30
C LEU A 500 -13.71 -37.98 -9.48
N HIS A 501 -13.61 -38.93 -10.41
CA HIS A 501 -14.50 -38.98 -11.58
C HIS A 501 -15.93 -39.29 -11.12
N GLY A 502 -16.92 -38.63 -11.72
CA GLY A 502 -18.32 -38.74 -11.30
C GLY A 502 -18.71 -37.92 -10.06
N HIS A 503 -17.75 -37.42 -9.27
CA HIS A 503 -18.03 -36.62 -8.07
C HIS A 503 -18.23 -35.12 -8.34
N ARG A 504 -18.35 -34.69 -9.60
CA ARG A 504 -18.54 -33.28 -10.00
C ARG A 504 -19.81 -32.64 -9.44
N ARG A 505 -20.84 -33.46 -9.24
CA ARG A 505 -22.12 -33.05 -8.65
C ARG A 505 -22.30 -33.61 -7.24
N TRP A 506 -21.26 -34.14 -6.61
CA TRP A 506 -21.38 -34.87 -5.35
C TRP A 506 -22.12 -34.08 -4.25
N ILE A 507 -21.82 -32.78 -4.08
CA ILE A 507 -22.55 -31.93 -3.13
C ILE A 507 -24.01 -31.76 -3.53
N LEU A 508 -24.30 -31.54 -4.81
CA LEU A 508 -25.67 -31.39 -5.33
C LEU A 508 -26.47 -32.69 -5.19
N ASP A 509 -25.88 -33.83 -5.57
CA ASP A 509 -26.49 -35.15 -5.46
C ASP A 509 -26.77 -35.51 -4.00
N ARG A 510 -25.91 -35.06 -3.08
CA ARG A 510 -26.08 -35.23 -1.64
C ARG A 510 -27.22 -34.37 -1.10
N ILE A 511 -27.28 -33.09 -1.47
CA ILE A 511 -28.42 -32.20 -1.12
C ILE A 511 -29.74 -32.78 -1.63
N LEU A 512 -29.75 -33.37 -2.83
CA LEU A 512 -30.95 -33.98 -3.41
C LEU A 512 -31.36 -35.31 -2.77
N LYS A 513 -30.43 -36.06 -2.16
CA LYS A 513 -30.69 -37.36 -1.53
C LYS A 513 -30.99 -37.28 -0.04
N GLU A 514 -30.39 -36.34 0.67
CA GLU A 514 -30.51 -36.20 2.12
C GLU A 514 -31.61 -35.19 2.45
N ALA A 515 -32.79 -35.69 2.85
CA ALA A 515 -33.99 -34.88 3.11
C ALA A 515 -33.76 -33.74 4.12
N PHE A 516 -32.85 -33.90 5.09
CA PHE A 516 -32.55 -32.85 6.07
C PHE A 516 -31.76 -31.68 5.47
N LEU A 517 -31.03 -31.87 4.36
CA LEU A 517 -30.32 -30.78 3.66
C LEU A 517 -31.27 -29.96 2.77
N LEU A 518 -32.42 -30.53 2.34
CA LEU A 518 -33.44 -29.83 1.55
C LEU A 518 -34.21 -28.76 2.35
N PHE A 519 -34.34 -28.93 3.66
CA PHE A 519 -34.97 -27.92 4.53
C PHE A 519 -34.03 -26.75 4.91
N TYR A 520 -32.72 -26.94 4.74
CA TYR A 520 -31.69 -25.95 5.08
C TYR A 520 -31.03 -25.24 3.86
N SER A 521 -31.41 -25.58 2.62
CA SER A 521 -31.08 -24.85 1.37
C SER A 521 -32.15 -23.86 0.95
#